data_AF-A0A418RLR5-F1
#
_entry.id   AF-A0A418RLR5-F1
#
_cell.length_a   1.000
_cell.length_b   1.000
_cell.length_c   1.000
_cell.angle_alpha   90.00
_cell.angle_beta   90.00
_cell.angle_gamma   90.00
#
_symmetry.space_group_name_H-M   'P 1'
#
loop_
_entity.id
_entity.type
_entity.pdbx_description
1 polymer ?
#
loop_
_entity_poly.entity_id
_entity_poly.type
_entity_poly.pdbx_seq_one_letter_code
_entity_poly.pdbx_strand_id
1 'polypeptide(L)'
;MRIWFNKTFSTISSVFKALHLAFPVNEVSLICTHTHGNAAAFLAADECYLEPSDLTGPAYLEWCVDFCQHHNIQLFWPGREVALISQHHDLFLATGTQVLSVADYETLTLLHNKADFYNQ
;
A
#
# COMPACT_ATOMS: atom_id res chain seq x y z
N MET A 1 -11.98 -10.50 1.91
CA MET A 1 -10.69 -10.11 1.34
C MET A 1 -10.12 -8.93 2.11
N ARG A 2 -8.94 -9.07 2.73
CA ARG A 2 -8.28 -8.00 3.48
C ARG A 2 -7.30 -7.24 2.59
N ILE A 3 -7.62 -5.99 2.30
CA ILE A 3 -6.82 -5.13 1.42
C ILE A 3 -6.13 -4.07 2.28
N TRP A 4 -4.81 -4.00 2.20
CA TRP A 4 -4.04 -2.98 2.88
C TRP A 4 -3.58 -1.88 1.93
N PHE A 5 -3.70 -0.63 2.39
CA PHE A 5 -3.17 0.57 1.76
C PHE A 5 -2.19 1.22 2.74
N ASN A 6 -0.90 1.21 2.41
CA ASN A 6 0.07 1.97 3.20
C ASN A 6 -0.10 3.48 2.96
N LYS A 7 0.75 4.31 3.57
CA LYS A 7 0.68 5.76 3.42
C LYS A 7 0.56 6.19 1.95
N THR A 8 -0.58 6.82 1.63
CA THR A 8 -0.93 7.28 0.29
C THR A 8 -1.64 8.64 0.34
N PHE A 9 -2.08 9.14 -0.81
CA PHE A 9 -2.72 10.45 -0.94
C PHE A 9 -4.12 10.49 -0.31
N SER A 10 -4.56 11.68 0.11
CA SER A 10 -5.84 11.86 0.82
C SER A 10 -7.08 11.49 0.00
N THR A 11 -6.94 11.40 -1.33
CA THR A 11 -8.01 10.95 -2.24
C THR A 11 -8.37 9.46 -2.06
N ILE A 12 -7.59 8.70 -1.28
CA ILE A 12 -7.84 7.28 -1.03
C ILE A 12 -9.21 7.02 -0.39
N SER A 13 -9.76 7.96 0.39
CA SER A 13 -11.10 7.83 0.98
C SER A 13 -12.20 7.64 -0.08
N SER A 14 -12.04 8.20 -1.28
CA SER A 14 -12.97 7.98 -2.39
C SER A 14 -12.87 6.56 -2.96
N VAL A 15 -11.64 6.01 -2.99
CA VAL A 15 -11.40 4.62 -3.41
C VAL A 15 -12.04 3.64 -2.43
N PHE A 16 -11.90 3.89 -1.12
CA PHE A 16 -12.51 3.02 -0.10
C PHE A 16 -14.02 2.96 -0.24
N LYS A 17 -14.68 4.12 -0.38
CA LYS A 17 -16.12 4.18 -0.64
C LYS A 17 -16.52 3.43 -1.91
N ALA A 18 -15.75 3.56 -2.98
CA ALA A 18 -16.01 2.85 -4.23
C ALA A 18 -15.88 1.33 -4.07
N LEU A 19 -14.88 0.85 -3.33
CA LEU A 19 -14.70 -0.57 -3.04
C LEU A 19 -15.86 -1.12 -2.20
N HIS A 20 -16.27 -0.43 -1.13
CA HIS A 20 -17.42 -0.86 -0.33
C HIS A 20 -18.73 -0.88 -1.13
N LEU A 21 -18.89 -0.02 -2.14
CA LEU A 21 -20.06 -0.06 -3.04
C LEU A 21 -19.98 -1.16 -4.09
N ALA A 22 -18.77 -1.55 -4.51
CA ALA A 22 -18.55 -2.54 -5.55
C ALA A 22 -18.63 -3.99 -5.03
N PHE A 23 -18.43 -4.20 -3.72
CA PHE A 23 -18.46 -5.51 -3.08
C PHE A 23 -19.66 -5.66 -2.15
N PRO A 24 -20.19 -6.89 -1.99
CA PRO A 24 -21.14 -7.18 -0.92
C PRO A 24 -20.58 -6.87 0.47
N VAL A 25 -21.49 -6.60 1.40
CA VAL A 25 -21.15 -6.29 2.80
C VAL A 25 -20.30 -7.43 3.38
N ASN A 26 -19.22 -7.07 4.07
CA ASN A 26 -18.24 -7.97 4.71
C ASN A 26 -17.39 -8.83 3.74
N GLU A 27 -17.48 -8.65 2.43
CA GLU A 27 -16.58 -9.36 1.50
C GLU A 27 -15.20 -8.69 1.38
N VAL A 28 -15.11 -7.40 1.69
CA VAL A 28 -13.85 -6.66 1.74
C VAL A 28 -13.68 -5.98 3.09
N SER A 29 -12.45 -6.00 3.60
CA SER A 29 -12.02 -5.19 4.74
C SER A 29 -10.86 -4.33 4.28
N LEU A 30 -10.97 -3.02 4.49
CA LEU A 30 -10.02 -2.02 4.04
C LEU A 30 -9.19 -1.57 5.24
N ILE A 31 -7.90 -1.91 5.20
CA ILE A 31 -6.92 -1.55 6.21
C ILE A 31 -6.09 -0.40 5.66
N CYS A 32 -5.85 0.65 6.44
CA CYS A 32 -4.92 1.68 6.04
C CYS A 32 -3.91 2.04 7.13
N THR A 33 -2.72 2.46 6.71
CA THR A 33 -1.70 2.99 7.60
C THR A 33 -1.25 4.38 7.20
N HIS A 34 -0.82 5.16 8.18
CA HIS A 34 -0.27 6.48 7.94
C HIS A 34 0.71 6.87 9.05
N THR A 35 1.69 7.70 8.72
CA THR A 35 2.67 8.19 9.70
C THR A 35 2.11 9.27 10.65
N HIS A 36 0.87 9.70 10.44
CA HIS A 36 0.22 10.77 11.21
C HIS A 36 -1.14 10.30 11.71
N GLY A 37 -1.39 10.44 13.01
CA GLY A 37 -2.61 9.96 13.66
C GLY A 37 -3.91 10.68 13.27
N ASN A 38 -3.81 11.84 12.60
CA ASN A 38 -4.95 12.63 12.14
C ASN A 38 -5.17 12.53 10.62
N ALA A 39 -4.63 11.48 9.97
CA ALA A 39 -4.81 11.28 8.54
C ALA A 39 -6.30 11.09 8.18
N ALA A 40 -6.78 11.82 7.19
CA ALA A 40 -8.17 11.72 6.73
C ALA A 40 -8.56 10.31 6.25
N ALA A 41 -7.59 9.52 5.79
CA ALA A 41 -7.80 8.13 5.39
C ALA A 41 -8.41 7.28 6.53
N PHE A 42 -8.06 7.59 7.78
CA PHE A 42 -8.53 6.84 8.96
C PHE A 42 -10.03 6.97 9.21
N LEU A 43 -10.68 8.00 8.65
CA LEU A 43 -12.13 8.19 8.77
C LEU A 43 -12.92 7.30 7.80
N ALA A 44 -12.25 6.65 6.84
CA ALA A 44 -12.90 5.92 5.76
C ALA A 44 -12.51 4.43 5.70
N ALA A 45 -11.46 4.00 6.41
CA ALA A 45 -11.03 2.60 6.46
C ALA A 45 -11.74 1.83 7.58
N ASP A 46 -11.78 0.51 7.45
CA ASP A 46 -12.34 -0.39 8.46
C ASP A 46 -11.36 -0.59 9.64
N GLU A 47 -10.05 -0.63 9.35
CA GLU A 47 -8.98 -0.72 10.34
C GLU A 47 -7.86 0.29 10.02
N CYS A 48 -7.27 0.88 11.06
CA CYS A 48 -6.26 1.92 10.93
C CYS A 48 -5.09 1.68 11.87
N TYR A 49 -3.86 1.83 11.38
CA TYR A 49 -2.65 1.73 12.19
C TYR A 49 -1.66 2.85 11.90
N LEU A 50 -0.82 3.16 12.89
CA LEU A 50 0.30 4.08 12.68
C LEU A 50 1.44 3.36 11.95
N GLU A 51 1.97 4.05 10.96
CA GLU A 51 3.13 3.62 10.18
C GLU A 51 4.42 4.25 10.74
N PRO A 52 5.53 3.51 10.83
CA PRO A 52 6.80 4.07 11.26
C PRO A 52 7.31 5.12 10.28
N SER A 53 7.58 6.32 10.80
CA SER A 53 8.04 7.48 10.01
C SER A 53 9.54 7.49 9.75
N ASP A 54 10.30 6.75 10.54
CA ASP A 54 11.76 6.67 10.56
C ASP A 54 12.31 5.55 9.67
N LEU A 55 11.53 4.50 9.41
CA LEU A 55 11.92 3.42 8.51
C LEU A 55 11.84 3.85 7.04
N THR A 56 12.82 3.48 6.23
CA THR A 56 12.88 3.71 4.78
C THR A 56 13.54 2.53 4.08
N GLY A 57 13.38 2.43 2.76
CA GLY A 57 14.08 1.42 1.97
C GLY A 57 13.88 -0.02 2.48
N PRO A 58 14.95 -0.83 2.62
CA PRO A 58 14.85 -2.22 3.06
C PRO A 58 14.19 -2.41 4.43
N ALA A 59 14.47 -1.54 5.41
CA ALA A 59 13.87 -1.66 6.75
C ALA A 59 12.35 -1.40 6.71
N TYR A 60 11.89 -0.51 5.82
CA TYR A 60 10.46 -0.30 5.60
C TYR A 60 9.82 -1.47 4.85
N LEU A 61 10.53 -2.08 3.90
CA LEU A 61 10.07 -3.27 3.18
C LEU A 61 9.85 -4.45 4.13
N GLU A 62 10.82 -4.73 5.02
CA GLU A 62 10.69 -5.77 6.05
C GLU A 62 9.47 -5.52 6.95
N TRP A 63 9.30 -4.29 7.43
CA TRP A 63 8.13 -3.91 8.21
C TRP A 63 6.82 -4.13 7.44
N CYS A 64 6.78 -3.84 6.13
CA CYS A 64 5.60 -4.09 5.30
C CYS A 64 5.27 -5.60 5.22
N VAL A 65 6.27 -6.46 5.08
CA VAL A 65 6.08 -7.92 5.02
C VAL A 65 5.54 -8.43 6.35
N ASP A 66 6.13 -7.99 7.46
CA ASP A 66 5.69 -8.34 8.82
C ASP A 66 4.26 -7.85 9.08
N PHE A 67 3.93 -6.64 8.66
CA PHE A 67 2.59 -6.08 8.76
C PHE A 67 1.58 -6.92 7.99
N CYS A 68 1.91 -7.29 6.74
CA CYS A 68 1.08 -8.15 5.91
C CYS A 68 0.80 -9.50 6.58
N GLN A 69 1.84 -10.14 7.13
CA GLN A 69 1.70 -11.41 7.82
C GLN A 69 0.87 -11.29 9.11
N HIS A 70 1.18 -10.30 9.96
CA HIS A 70 0.51 -10.12 11.25
C HIS A 70 -0.98 -9.81 11.10
N HIS A 71 -1.33 -8.99 10.10
CA HIS A 71 -2.71 -8.55 9.87
C HIS A 71 -3.46 -9.42 8.85
N ASN A 72 -2.89 -10.55 8.41
CA ASN A 72 -3.47 -11.48 7.44
C ASN A 72 -3.93 -10.75 6.15
N ILE A 73 -3.07 -9.88 5.62
CA ILE A 73 -3.36 -9.11 4.40
C ILE A 73 -3.33 -10.05 3.20
N GLN A 74 -4.36 -9.98 2.37
CA GLN A 74 -4.48 -10.80 1.16
C GLN A 74 -4.06 -10.02 -0.09
N LEU A 75 -4.32 -8.72 -0.11
CA LEU A 75 -3.92 -7.81 -1.19
C LEU A 75 -3.29 -6.55 -0.60
N PHE A 76 -2.08 -6.22 -1.04
CA PHE A 76 -1.38 -4.99 -0.67
C PHE A 76 -1.39 -4.01 -1.85
N TRP A 77 -1.93 -2.82 -1.62
CA TRP A 77 -1.91 -1.69 -2.55
C TRP A 77 -0.90 -0.63 -2.06
N PRO A 78 0.36 -0.68 -2.52
CA PRO A 78 1.40 0.26 -2.12
C PRO A 78 1.19 1.67 -2.71
N GLY A 79 1.36 2.69 -1.87
CA GLY A 79 1.52 4.10 -2.21
C GLY A 79 2.91 4.64 -1.85
N ARG A 80 3.41 4.35 -0.65
CA ARG A 80 4.79 4.66 -0.22
C ARG A 80 5.75 3.56 -0.67
N GLU A 81 6.94 3.93 -1.16
CA GLU A 81 8.01 3.02 -1.61
C GLU A 81 7.55 2.05 -2.72
N VAL A 82 6.59 2.49 -3.56
CA VAL A 82 5.93 1.65 -4.57
C VAL A 82 6.91 0.99 -5.54
N ALA A 83 7.97 1.69 -5.95
CA ALA A 83 9.00 1.14 -6.81
C ALA A 83 9.72 -0.03 -6.12
N LEU A 84 10.30 0.19 -4.95
CA LEU A 84 10.98 -0.87 -4.18
C LEU A 84 10.06 -2.08 -3.95
N ILE A 85 8.83 -1.84 -3.50
CA ILE A 85 7.86 -2.91 -3.25
C ILE A 85 7.56 -3.72 -4.52
N SER A 86 7.47 -3.06 -5.69
CA SER A 86 7.21 -3.74 -6.96
C SER A 86 8.30 -4.73 -7.38
N GLN A 87 9.52 -4.57 -6.86
CA GLN A 87 10.64 -5.46 -7.12
C GLN A 87 10.61 -6.73 -6.25
N HIS A 88 9.81 -6.73 -5.18
CA HIS A 88 9.85 -7.74 -4.11
C HIS A 88 8.52 -8.46 -3.90
N HIS A 89 7.74 -8.66 -4.96
CA HIS A 89 6.44 -9.37 -4.90
C HIS A 89 6.54 -10.77 -4.29
N ASP A 90 7.65 -11.45 -4.53
CA ASP A 90 7.96 -12.79 -4.01
C ASP A 90 7.99 -12.83 -2.47
N LEU A 91 8.55 -11.80 -1.83
CA LEU A 91 8.60 -11.71 -0.37
C LEU A 91 7.19 -11.62 0.24
N PHE A 92 6.29 -10.85 -0.38
CA PHE A 92 4.90 -10.75 0.06
C PHE A 92 4.09 -12.01 -0.27
N LEU A 93 4.33 -12.61 -1.44
CA LEU A 93 3.62 -13.83 -1.83
C LEU A 93 3.95 -15.00 -0.90
N ALA A 94 5.19 -15.06 -0.38
CA ALA A 94 5.61 -16.04 0.61
C ALA A 94 4.80 -15.96 1.92
N THR A 95 4.20 -14.81 2.25
CA THR A 95 3.31 -14.62 3.40
C THR A 95 1.83 -14.74 3.04
N GLY A 96 1.51 -15.06 1.78
CA GLY A 96 0.14 -15.17 1.27
C GLY A 96 -0.46 -13.85 0.78
N THR A 97 0.34 -12.78 0.68
CA THR A 97 -0.10 -11.47 0.23
C THR A 97 0.25 -11.25 -1.24
N GLN A 98 -0.75 -10.88 -2.05
CA GLN A 98 -0.51 -10.39 -3.41
C GLN A 98 -0.24 -8.88 -3.39
N VAL A 99 0.71 -8.41 -4.20
CA VAL A 99 1.00 -6.98 -4.35
C VAL A 99 0.37 -6.46 -5.63
N LEU A 100 -0.40 -5.38 -5.53
CA LEU A 100 -0.93 -4.67 -6.69
C LEU A 100 0.06 -3.58 -7.14
N SER A 101 0.90 -3.90 -8.12
CA SER A 101 1.78 -2.91 -8.77
C SER A 101 1.19 -2.46 -10.10
N VAL A 102 1.17 -1.15 -10.34
CA VAL A 102 0.64 -0.55 -11.58
C VAL A 102 1.60 -0.64 -12.76
N ALA A 103 2.90 -0.87 -12.49
CA ALA A 103 3.96 -1.11 -13.45
C ALA A 103 5.14 -1.81 -12.76
N ASP A 104 6.16 -2.20 -13.53
CA ASP A 104 7.40 -2.76 -13.02
C ASP A 104 8.30 -1.72 -12.33
N TYR A 105 9.36 -2.21 -11.67
CA TYR A 105 10.34 -1.41 -10.94
C TYR A 105 10.98 -0.34 -11.82
N GLU A 106 11.36 -0.69 -13.05
CA GLU A 106 12.07 0.19 -13.98
C GLU A 106 11.18 1.36 -14.40
N THR A 107 9.92 1.07 -14.76
CA THR A 107 8.91 2.07 -15.11
C THR A 107 8.59 2.99 -13.93
N LEU A 108 8.36 2.43 -12.72
CA LEU A 108 8.06 3.23 -11.53
C LEU A 108 9.23 4.11 -11.12
N THR A 109 10.46 3.59 -11.20
CA THR A 109 11.69 4.35 -10.90
C THR A 109 11.87 5.50 -11.88
N LEU A 110 11.66 5.25 -13.18
CA LEU A 110 11.71 6.29 -14.20
C LEU A 110 10.65 7.37 -13.95
N LEU A 111 9.40 7.00 -13.68
CA LEU A 111 8.31 7.93 -13.39
C LEU A 111 8.58 8.80 -12.14
N HIS A 112 9.33 8.28 -11.17
CA HIS A 112 9.77 9.05 -10.00
C HIS A 112 10.92 10.01 -10.31
N ASN A 113 11.75 9.71 -11.30
CA ASN A 113 12.78 10.64 -11.78
C ASN A 113 12.25 11.52 -12.92
N LYS A 114 11.69 12.68 -12.54
CA LYS A 114 11.15 13.65 -13.51
C LYS A 114 12.18 14.10 -14.56
N ALA A 115 13.46 14.20 -14.20
CA ALA A 115 14.48 14.66 -15.15
C ALA A 115 14.70 13.61 -16.24
N ASP A 116 14.90 12.36 -15.86
CA ASP A 116 15.13 11.27 -16.82
C ASP A 116 13.86 10.97 -17.63
N PHE A 117 12.68 11.02 -17.00
CA PHE A 117 11.41 10.78 -17.68
C PHE A 117 11.12 11.77 -18.81
N TYR A 118 11.39 13.07 -18.61
CA TYR A 118 11.17 14.07 -19.66
C TYR A 118 12.19 14.02 -20.80
N ASN A 119 13.27 13.25 -20.64
CA ASN A 119 14.30 13.07 -21.65
C ASN A 119 14.13 11.77 -22.47
N GLN A 120 13.05 11.03 -22.28
CA GLN A 120 12.69 9.85 -23.08
C GLN A 120 12.07 10.23 -24.43
#